data_AF-A0A9P9EHS7-F1
#
_entry.id   AF-A0A9P9EHS7-F1
#
_cell.length_a   1.000
_cell.length_b   1.000
_cell.length_c   1.000
_cell.angle_alpha   90.00
_cell.angle_beta   90.00
_cell.angle_gamma   90.00
#
_symmetry.space_group_name_H-M   'P 1'
#
loop_
_entity.id
_entity.type
_entity.pdbx_description
1 polymer ?
#
loop_
_entity_poly.entity_id
_entity_poly.type
_entity_poly.pdbx_seq_one_letter_code
_entity_poly.pdbx_strand_id
1 'polypeptide(L)'
;MSPGETTACASCSMYLHGLNGVAKHLAQRFALLIVAKVDISSICACARKRNWFDLRFLSSASNSFSRDMGIERPAWMRNMVQGEDGGRFWYQSTPHSGQAKGNGNEVLRGVGLLTLVWNLLDVAPEGRGEWEVRMWGMWRKIVAIPSN
;
A
#
# COMPACT_ATOMS: atom_id res chain seq x y z
N MET A 1 -2.52 15.81 3.78
CA MET A 1 -3.10 17.14 3.53
C MET A 1 -2.09 18.13 4.07
N SER A 2 -1.78 19.18 3.33
CA SER A 2 -0.97 20.28 3.88
C SER A 2 -1.79 21.06 4.92
N PRO A 3 -1.17 21.77 5.87
CA PRO A 3 -1.90 22.67 6.77
C PRO A 3 -2.77 23.65 5.96
N GLY A 4 -4.07 23.67 6.24
CA GLY A 4 -5.06 24.49 5.51
C GLY A 4 -5.76 23.79 4.34
N GLU A 5 -5.33 22.59 3.93
CA GLU A 5 -6.03 21.80 2.91
C GLU A 5 -7.15 20.94 3.53
N THR A 6 -8.38 21.11 3.04
CA THR A 6 -9.55 20.32 3.47
C THR A 6 -9.68 18.99 2.71
N THR A 7 -8.81 18.72 1.73
CA THR A 7 -8.90 17.54 0.85
C THR A 7 -7.56 16.81 0.78
N ALA A 8 -7.58 15.49 0.94
CA ALA A 8 -6.39 14.66 0.77
C ALA A 8 -5.91 14.68 -0.69
N CYS A 9 -4.59 14.64 -0.88
CA CYS A 9 -3.99 14.60 -2.22
C CYS A 9 -4.48 13.36 -2.99
N ALA A 10 -4.51 13.41 -4.33
CA ALA A 10 -5.04 12.32 -5.15
C ALA A 10 -4.26 11.01 -4.95
N SER A 11 -2.93 11.08 -4.96
CA SER A 11 -2.06 9.92 -4.71
C SER A 11 -2.21 9.36 -3.29
N CYS A 12 -2.31 10.25 -2.29
CA CYS A 12 -2.60 9.89 -0.89
C CYS A 12 -3.92 9.13 -0.80
N SER A 13 -4.96 9.63 -1.48
CA SER A 13 -6.29 9.03 -1.47
C SER A 13 -6.26 7.65 -2.13
N MET A 14 -5.62 7.53 -3.30
CA MET A 14 -5.43 6.25 -3.99
C MET A 14 -4.74 5.21 -3.10
N TYR A 15 -3.65 5.62 -2.43
CA TYR A 15 -2.90 4.74 -1.53
C TYR A 15 -3.76 4.27 -0.34
N LEU A 16 -4.51 5.20 0.29
CA LEU A 16 -5.39 4.87 1.40
C LEU A 16 -6.59 4.03 1.00
N HIS A 17 -7.11 4.15 -0.23
CA HIS A 17 -8.14 3.24 -0.75
C HIS A 17 -7.62 1.79 -0.83
N GLY A 18 -6.40 1.60 -1.35
CA GLY A 18 -5.76 0.29 -1.41
C GLY A 18 -5.56 -0.32 0.00
N LEU A 19 -5.01 0.48 0.93
CA LEU A 19 -4.83 0.04 2.31
C LEU A 19 -6.15 -0.29 3.01
N ASN A 20 -7.17 0.54 2.85
CA ASN A 20 -8.49 0.27 3.44
C ASN A 20 -9.08 -1.05 2.93
N GLY A 21 -8.92 -1.36 1.63
CA GLY A 21 -9.39 -2.62 1.05
C GLY A 21 -8.75 -3.87 1.64
N VAL A 22 -7.52 -3.77 2.16
CA VAL A 22 -6.78 -4.91 2.72
C VAL A 22 -6.56 -4.85 4.23
N ALA A 23 -7.02 -3.79 4.90
CA ALA A 23 -6.70 -3.51 6.30
C ALA A 23 -7.07 -4.66 7.25
N LYS A 24 -8.19 -5.36 6.98
CA LYS A 24 -8.62 -6.52 7.78
C LYS A 24 -7.66 -7.71 7.67
N HIS A 25 -7.01 -7.91 6.53
CA HIS A 25 -5.99 -8.94 6.37
C HIS A 25 -4.71 -8.55 7.12
N LEU A 26 -4.31 -7.28 7.03
CA LEU A 26 -3.13 -6.77 7.72
C LEU A 26 -3.28 -6.84 9.25
N ALA A 27 -4.47 -6.54 9.76
CA ALA A 27 -4.78 -6.54 11.19
C ALA A 27 -4.62 -7.91 11.88
N GLN A 28 -4.51 -9.01 11.12
CA GLN A 28 -4.25 -10.34 11.67
C GLN A 28 -2.80 -10.51 12.14
N ARG A 29 -1.88 -9.65 11.68
CA ARG A 29 -0.44 -9.82 11.88
C ARG A 29 0.23 -8.56 12.41
N PHE A 30 -0.22 -7.38 12.02
CA PHE A 30 0.37 -6.12 12.50
C PHE A 30 -0.66 -5.01 12.65
N ALA A 31 -0.36 -4.08 13.57
CA ALA A 31 -1.17 -2.90 13.79
C ALA A 31 -0.89 -1.85 12.70
N LEU A 32 -1.85 -1.68 11.78
CA LEU A 32 -1.80 -0.60 10.79
C LEU A 32 -2.34 0.70 11.37
N LEU A 33 -1.51 1.75 11.37
CA LEU A 33 -1.84 3.10 11.81
C LEU A 33 -1.49 4.11 10.72
N ILE A 34 -2.42 5.00 10.41
CA ILE A 34 -2.21 6.09 9.45
C ILE A 34 -2.01 7.39 10.23
N VAL A 35 -0.81 7.95 10.17
CA VAL A 35 -0.48 9.21 10.84
C VAL A 35 -0.54 10.36 9.84
N ALA A 36 -1.24 11.44 10.17
CA ALA A 36 -1.28 12.65 9.36
C ALA A 36 -1.05 13.90 10.20
N LYS A 37 -0.25 14.85 9.69
CA LYS A 37 0.02 16.15 10.32
C LYS A 37 -1.11 17.15 10.07
N VAL A 38 -2.31 16.79 10.51
CA VAL A 38 -3.57 17.52 10.32
C VAL A 38 -4.42 17.27 11.56
N ASP A 39 -5.29 18.20 11.92
CA ASP A 39 -6.21 18.04 13.04
C ASP A 39 -7.07 16.78 12.89
N ILE A 40 -7.34 16.11 14.01
CA ILE A 40 -8.07 14.84 14.01
C ILE A 40 -9.50 14.99 13.44
N SER A 41 -10.13 16.15 13.63
CA SER A 41 -11.45 16.48 13.06
C SER A 41 -11.45 16.43 11.53
N SER A 42 -10.49 17.08 10.88
CA SER A 42 -10.36 17.03 9.41
C SER A 42 -10.06 15.63 8.91
N ILE A 43 -9.21 14.86 9.60
CA ILE A 43 -8.92 13.47 9.22
C ILE A 43 -10.19 12.63 9.27
N CYS A 44 -10.95 12.71 10.37
CA CYS A 44 -12.20 12.00 10.55
C CYS A 44 -13.25 12.39 9.50
N ALA A 45 -13.38 13.68 9.17
CA ALA A 45 -14.28 14.15 8.13
C ALA A 45 -13.87 13.59 6.75
N CYS A 46 -12.57 13.58 6.44
CA CYS A 46 -12.04 13.05 5.19
C CYS A 46 -12.28 11.54 5.05
N ALA A 47 -12.02 10.79 6.13
CA ALA A 47 -12.20 9.34 6.19
C ALA A 47 -13.66 8.93 6.01
N ARG A 48 -14.60 9.62 6.69
CA ARG A 48 -16.04 9.38 6.51
C ARG A 48 -16.51 9.61 5.09
N LYS A 49 -16.07 10.72 4.45
CA LYS A 49 -16.44 11.03 3.06
C LYS A 49 -15.97 9.97 2.06
N ARG A 50 -14.93 9.19 2.40
CA ARG A 50 -14.29 8.20 1.53
C ARG A 50 -14.49 6.75 1.98
N ASN A 51 -15.32 6.53 2.98
CA ASN A 51 -15.59 5.21 3.56
C ASN A 51 -14.34 4.47 4.06
N TRP A 52 -13.38 5.20 4.65
CA TRP A 52 -12.18 4.61 5.25
C TRP A 52 -12.44 4.14 6.68
N PHE A 53 -13.28 3.12 6.84
CA PHE A 53 -13.72 2.63 8.15
C PHE A 53 -12.82 1.55 8.75
N ASP A 54 -11.99 0.89 7.93
CA ASP A 54 -11.10 -0.18 8.40
C ASP A 54 -9.70 0.34 8.77
N LEU A 55 -9.45 1.64 8.61
CA LEU A 55 -8.20 2.30 8.93
C LEU A 55 -8.26 3.03 10.28
N ARG A 56 -7.17 2.93 11.05
CA ARG A 56 -6.98 3.69 12.29
C ARG A 56 -6.15 4.92 12.00
N PHE A 57 -6.68 6.09 12.32
CA PHE A 57 -6.02 7.37 12.06
C PHE A 57 -5.49 8.01 13.34
N LEU A 58 -4.29 8.57 13.27
CA LEU A 58 -3.67 9.38 14.31
C LEU A 58 -3.31 10.76 13.77
N SER A 59 -3.43 11.77 14.61
CA SER A 59 -3.03 13.14 14.30
C SER A 59 -1.65 13.44 14.90
N SER A 60 -0.76 14.02 14.09
CA SER A 60 0.50 14.61 14.54
C SER A 60 0.50 16.14 14.44
N ALA A 61 -0.67 16.78 14.32
CA ALA A 61 -0.75 18.23 14.13
C ALA A 61 -0.14 19.03 15.28
N SER A 62 -0.26 18.52 16.51
CA SER A 62 0.13 19.22 17.74
C SER A 62 1.34 18.61 18.43
N ASN A 63 2.16 17.82 17.72
CA ASN A 63 3.37 17.22 18.29
C ASN A 63 4.53 17.16 17.28
N SER A 64 5.70 16.73 17.76
CA SER A 64 6.93 16.61 16.96
C SER A 64 7.06 15.31 16.18
N PHE A 65 6.11 14.38 16.26
CA PHE A 65 6.23 13.03 15.70
C PHE A 65 6.67 13.04 14.23
N SER A 66 6.04 13.87 13.39
CA SER A 66 6.38 13.93 11.97
C SER A 66 7.81 14.42 11.70
N ARG A 67 8.32 15.32 12.55
CA ARG A 67 9.70 15.81 12.48
C ARG A 67 10.67 14.73 12.95
N ASP A 68 10.39 14.12 14.10
CA ASP A 68 11.26 13.12 14.74
C ASP A 68 11.40 11.86 13.88
N MET A 69 10.35 11.51 13.13
CA MET A 69 10.35 10.39 12.17
C MET A 69 10.89 10.77 10.78
N GLY A 70 11.29 12.03 10.55
CA GLY A 70 11.82 12.49 9.26
C GLY A 70 10.82 12.45 8.09
N ILE A 71 9.51 12.47 8.37
CA ILE A 71 8.43 12.35 7.36
C ILE A 71 7.82 13.71 6.96
N GLU A 72 8.39 14.82 7.43
CA GLU A 72 8.01 16.15 6.96
C GLU A 72 8.53 16.39 5.54
N ARG A 73 7.68 16.95 4.68
CA ARG A 73 8.03 17.23 3.28
C ARG A 73 9.27 18.14 3.23
N PRO A 74 10.42 17.65 2.73
CA PRO A 74 11.61 18.48 2.63
C PRO A 74 11.44 19.51 1.50
N ALA A 75 12.14 20.65 1.63
CA ALA A 75 11.96 21.78 0.72
C ALA A 75 12.22 21.42 -0.76
N TRP A 76 13.18 20.52 -1.01
CA TRP A 76 13.55 20.06 -2.35
C TRP A 76 12.50 19.20 -3.05
N MET A 77 11.58 18.55 -2.30
CA MET A 77 10.58 17.65 -2.87
C MET A 77 9.55 18.40 -3.73
N ARG A 78 9.41 19.72 -3.56
CA ARG A 78 8.56 20.56 -4.42
C ARG A 78 9.07 20.69 -5.85
N ASN A 79 10.36 20.44 -6.06
CA ASN A 79 11.03 20.58 -7.35
C ASN A 79 11.24 19.23 -8.03
N MET A 80 10.70 18.14 -7.47
CA MET A 80 10.73 16.83 -8.12
C MET A 80 9.77 16.83 -9.29
N VAL A 81 10.33 16.93 -10.49
CA VAL A 81 9.63 16.67 -11.74
C VAL A 81 9.70 15.16 -11.98
N GLN A 82 8.63 14.57 -12.50
CA GLN A 82 8.68 13.20 -13.00
C GLN A 82 9.76 13.18 -14.10
N GLY A 83 10.78 12.32 -13.98
CA GLY A 83 11.87 12.26 -14.95
C GLY A 83 11.33 12.01 -16.35
N GLU A 84 11.92 12.66 -17.36
CA GLU A 84 11.53 12.53 -18.77
C GLU A 84 11.64 11.09 -19.29
N ASP A 85 12.51 10.30 -18.65
CA ASP A 85 12.63 8.87 -18.86
C ASP A 85 11.48 8.12 -18.18
N GLY A 86 10.32 8.17 -18.82
CA GLY A 86 9.29 7.14 -18.72
C GLY A 86 9.80 5.83 -19.33
N GLY A 87 10.94 5.34 -18.84
CA GLY A 87 11.49 4.04 -19.21
C GLY A 87 10.38 3.02 -18.98
N ARG A 88 10.03 2.28 -20.04
CA ARG A 88 9.16 1.11 -19.92
C ARG A 88 9.72 0.26 -18.80
N PHE A 89 9.03 0.24 -17.66
CA PHE A 89 9.30 -0.75 -16.64
C PHE A 89 9.00 -2.10 -17.30
N TRP A 90 10.06 -2.83 -17.61
CA TRP A 90 9.96 -4.23 -17.96
C TRP A 90 9.48 -4.95 -16.71
N TYR A 91 8.16 -5.10 -16.57
CA TYR A 91 7.65 -6.10 -15.65
C TYR A 91 8.07 -7.45 -16.25
N GLN A 92 8.63 -8.31 -15.41
CA GLN A 92 8.94 -9.67 -15.78
C GLN A 92 7.63 -10.32 -16.26
N SER A 93 7.53 -10.54 -17.57
CA SER A 93 6.35 -11.05 -18.26
C SER A 93 6.13 -12.55 -18.03
N THR A 94 6.94 -13.19 -17.18
CA THR A 94 6.70 -14.54 -16.71
C THR A 94 5.74 -14.46 -15.52
N PRO A 95 4.45 -14.80 -15.69
CA PRO A 95 3.64 -15.07 -14.52
C PRO A 95 4.25 -16.33 -13.89
N HIS A 96 4.68 -16.26 -12.64
CA HIS A 96 4.91 -17.49 -11.86
C HIS A 96 3.54 -18.11 -11.49
N SER A 97 2.73 -18.39 -12.52
CA SER A 97 1.70 -19.43 -12.53
C SER A 97 2.23 -20.72 -13.17
N GLY A 98 3.56 -20.82 -13.35
CA GLY A 98 4.25 -22.02 -13.82
C GLY A 98 4.51 -23.02 -12.68
N GLN A 99 4.34 -24.30 -12.97
CA GLN A 99 4.80 -25.39 -12.11
C GLN A 99 6.33 -25.39 -12.06
N ALA A 100 6.91 -25.38 -10.86
CA ALA A 100 8.32 -25.67 -10.68
C ALA A 100 8.60 -27.14 -11.04
N LYS A 101 9.52 -27.38 -11.98
CA LYS A 101 10.22 -28.66 -12.07
C LYS A 101 11.35 -28.60 -11.04
N GLY A 102 11.13 -29.13 -9.84
CA GLY A 102 12.21 -29.21 -8.84
C GLY A 102 11.73 -29.56 -7.44
N ASN A 103 12.56 -30.33 -6.75
CA ASN A 103 12.28 -30.90 -5.44
C ASN A 103 12.47 -29.84 -4.34
N GLY A 104 11.39 -29.17 -3.94
CA GLY A 104 11.28 -28.45 -2.67
C GLY A 104 11.67 -26.96 -2.68
N ASN A 105 10.76 -26.14 -2.14
CA ASN A 105 10.94 -24.76 -1.66
C ASN A 105 11.12 -23.61 -2.68
N GLU A 106 10.41 -23.63 -3.82
CA GLU A 106 10.23 -22.41 -4.62
C GLU A 106 8.93 -21.68 -4.26
N VAL A 107 9.06 -20.47 -3.71
CA VAL A 107 7.93 -19.58 -3.38
C VAL A 107 7.39 -18.94 -4.66
N LEU A 108 6.24 -19.41 -5.14
CA LEU A 108 5.55 -18.83 -6.30
C LEU A 108 5.10 -17.38 -6.01
N ARG A 109 5.77 -16.39 -6.62
CA ARG A 109 5.49 -14.95 -6.47
C ARG A 109 4.53 -14.40 -7.53
N GLY A 110 3.77 -15.26 -8.24
CA GLY A 110 3.00 -14.90 -9.44
C GLY A 110 2.05 -13.71 -9.29
N VAL A 111 1.15 -13.74 -8.30
CA VAL A 111 0.26 -12.59 -7.98
C VAL A 111 0.83 -11.70 -6.88
N GLY A 112 2.11 -11.92 -6.55
CA GLY A 112 2.93 -11.19 -5.59
C GLY A 112 2.76 -9.67 -5.70
N LEU A 113 3.13 -9.19 -6.89
CA LEU A 113 3.16 -7.78 -7.24
C LEU A 113 1.80 -7.09 -7.08
N LEU A 114 0.71 -7.79 -7.38
CA LEU A 114 -0.65 -7.25 -7.36
C LEU A 114 -1.28 -7.30 -5.96
N THR A 115 -0.61 -7.93 -4.99
CA THR A 115 -1.16 -8.18 -3.65
C THR A 115 -0.46 -7.33 -2.62
N LEU A 116 -1.04 -6.16 -2.31
CA LEU A 116 -0.48 -5.18 -1.37
C LEU A 116 -0.13 -5.79 0.01
N VAL A 117 -0.94 -6.74 0.48
CA VAL A 117 -0.73 -7.45 1.76
C VAL A 117 0.65 -8.10 1.83
N TRP A 118 1.07 -8.81 0.78
CA TRP A 118 2.32 -9.54 0.79
C TRP A 118 3.54 -8.63 0.71
N ASN A 119 3.42 -7.51 -0.02
CA ASN A 119 4.48 -6.51 -0.06
C ASN A 119 4.69 -5.84 1.31
N LEU A 120 3.62 -5.60 2.05
CA LEU A 120 3.72 -5.05 3.41
C LEU A 120 4.27 -6.06 4.41
N LEU A 121 3.89 -7.34 4.30
CA LEU A 121 4.45 -8.40 5.14
C LEU A 121 5.92 -8.68 4.85
N ASP A 122 6.41 -8.48 3.63
CA ASP A 122 7.84 -8.63 3.29
C ASP A 122 8.75 -7.62 4.01
N VAL A 123 8.22 -6.45 4.36
CA VAL A 123 8.96 -5.40 5.06
C VAL A 123 8.84 -5.55 6.59
N ALA A 124 7.88 -6.33 7.07
CA ALA A 124 7.75 -6.62 8.49
C ALA A 124 8.91 -7.50 8.99
N PRO A 125 9.46 -7.27 10.20
CA PRO A 125 10.54 -8.08 10.76
C PRO A 125 10.24 -9.59 10.79
N GLU A 126 8.98 -9.95 11.01
CA GLU A 126 8.50 -11.34 11.05
C GLU A 126 8.26 -11.94 9.65
N GLY A 127 8.41 -11.14 8.59
CA GLY A 127 8.13 -11.54 7.21
C GLY A 127 6.69 -12.02 7.00
N ARG A 128 6.50 -12.88 5.99
CA ARG A 128 5.19 -13.47 5.65
C ARG A 128 4.71 -14.55 6.62
N GLY A 129 5.60 -15.12 7.45
CA GLY A 129 5.30 -16.31 8.25
C GLY A 129 4.75 -17.45 7.40
N GLU A 130 3.76 -18.19 7.93
CA GLU A 130 3.08 -19.30 7.24
C GLU A 130 2.11 -18.86 6.12
N TRP A 131 1.98 -17.55 5.84
CA TRP A 131 1.12 -17.04 4.77
C TRP A 131 1.81 -17.19 3.41
N GLU A 132 2.14 -18.43 3.06
CA GLU A 132 2.49 -18.77 1.69
C GLU A 132 1.26 -18.74 0.79
N VAL A 133 1.50 -18.52 -0.49
CA VAL A 133 0.50 -18.62 -1.55
C VAL A 133 0.10 -20.09 -1.70
N ARG A 134 -0.69 -20.64 -0.78
CA ARG A 134 -1.38 -21.91 -0.98
C ARG A 134 -2.53 -21.67 -1.96
N MET A 135 -2.17 -21.48 -3.23
CA MET A 135 -3.10 -21.48 -4.34
C MET A 135 -3.64 -22.91 -4.52
N TRP A 136 -4.66 -23.27 -3.75
CA TRP A 136 -5.52 -24.41 -4.05
C TRP A 136 -6.27 -24.11 -5.34
N GLY A 137 -5.67 -24.43 -6.49
CA GLY A 137 -6.29 -24.72 -7.79
C GLY A 137 -7.24 -23.70 -8.46
N MET A 138 -7.74 -22.66 -7.80
CA MET A 138 -9.01 -22.04 -8.17
C MET A 138 -8.89 -20.71 -8.94
N TRP A 139 -7.73 -20.03 -8.91
CA TRP A 139 -7.59 -18.69 -9.49
C TRP A 139 -6.38 -18.59 -10.41
N ARG A 140 -6.47 -19.19 -11.61
CA ARG A 140 -5.40 -19.17 -12.63
C ARG A 140 -5.47 -18.02 -13.62
N LYS A 141 -6.56 -17.25 -13.69
CA LYS A 141 -6.71 -16.14 -14.65
C LYS A 141 -7.50 -14.98 -14.05
N ILE A 142 -6.84 -13.84 -13.85
CA ILE A 142 -7.50 -12.55 -13.73
C ILE A 142 -7.47 -11.95 -15.13
N VAL A 143 -8.63 -11.79 -15.77
CA VAL A 143 -8.76 -11.16 -17.09
C VAL A 143 -9.11 -9.70 -16.86
N ALA A 144 -8.19 -8.79 -17.14
CA ALA A 144 -8.50 -7.37 -17.26
C ALA A 144 -9.16 -7.14 -18.63
N ILE A 145 -10.45 -6.83 -18.65
CA ILE A 145 -11.15 -6.41 -19.87
C ILE A 145 -11.00 -4.88 -19.95
N PRO A 146 -10.32 -4.34 -20.97
CA PRO A 146 -10.25 -2.89 -21.13
C PRO A 146 -11.66 -2.35 -21.38
N SER A 147 -12.04 -1.29 -20.67
CA SER A 147 -13.21 -0.49 -21.02
C SER A 147 -12.92 0.27 -22.31
N ASN A 148 -13.78 0.09 -23.32
CA ASN A 148 -13.80 0.91 -24.54
C ASN A 148 -13.99 2.39 -24.22
#